data_AF-A0A7X1QX77-F1
#
_entry.id   AF-A0A7X1QX77-F1
#
_cell.length_a   1.000
_cell.length_b   1.000
_cell.length_c   1.000
_cell.angle_alpha   90.00
_cell.angle_beta   90.00
_cell.angle_gamma   90.00
#
_symmetry.space_group_name_H-M   'P 1'
#
loop_
_entity.id
_entity.type
_entity.pdbx_description
1 polymer ?
#
loop_
_entity_poly.entity_id
_entity_poly.type
_entity_poly.pdbx_seq_one_letter_code
_entity_poly.pdbx_strand_id
1 'polypeptide(L)'
;MIAMSNLEEFAQAVGRDVKRFETDYTSKAELETKDYIEGKTDYQILKHQVEELTKQNKVLQEQLALVKPAPRRAPMAYTIDLNSTPPLAWFDNGCGLDVGGNLALLGKDRLKLWDTNTPGWDFPNAIIRTSMGVINVDVWKKANFDYWGDYIKVFNPIKSSDDYDWTNARLSEQGSLAAWRWNNQKNIIRVMYQLGIWDAKNVESLGALKR
;
A
#
# COMPACT_ATOMS: atom_id res chain seq x y z
N MET A 1 -2.38 -96.47 -5.97
CA MET A 1 -2.27 -95.11 -5.41
C MET A 1 -0.89 -94.62 -5.80
N ILE A 2 -0.82 -93.77 -6.81
CA ILE A 2 0.43 -93.39 -7.48
C ILE A 2 1.14 -92.34 -6.62
N ALA A 3 2.41 -92.61 -6.26
CA ALA A 3 3.26 -91.68 -5.58
C ALA A 3 3.46 -90.45 -6.48
N MET A 4 3.00 -89.27 -6.04
CA MET A 4 3.46 -88.00 -6.61
C MET A 4 4.99 -88.02 -6.58
N SER A 5 5.62 -87.76 -7.73
CA SER A 5 7.08 -87.77 -7.79
C SER A 5 7.59 -86.58 -6.98
N ASN A 6 8.68 -86.74 -6.22
CA ASN A 6 9.31 -85.66 -5.43
C ASN A 6 9.58 -84.37 -6.25
N LEU A 7 9.61 -84.47 -7.58
CA LEU A 7 9.74 -83.36 -8.51
C LEU A 7 8.50 -82.46 -8.59
N GLU A 8 7.30 -83.03 -8.47
CA GLU A 8 6.03 -82.27 -8.51
C GLU A 8 5.83 -81.45 -7.23
N GLU A 9 6.18 -82.01 -6.07
CA GLU A 9 6.15 -81.27 -4.80
C GLU A 9 7.16 -80.11 -4.79
N PHE A 10 8.37 -80.34 -5.34
CA PHE A 10 9.37 -79.28 -5.48
C PHE A 10 8.88 -78.17 -6.42
N ALA A 11 8.32 -78.53 -7.57
CA ALA A 11 7.77 -77.55 -8.51
C ALA A 11 6.63 -76.72 -7.91
N GLN A 12 5.77 -77.33 -7.08
CA GLN A 12 4.72 -76.60 -6.37
C GLN A 12 5.27 -75.69 -5.26
N ALA A 13 6.29 -76.13 -4.52
CA ALA A 13 6.94 -75.31 -3.51
C ALA A 13 7.59 -74.08 -4.14
N VAL A 14 8.37 -74.27 -5.21
CA VAL A 14 8.99 -73.18 -5.96
C VAL A 14 7.94 -72.26 -6.58
N GLY A 15 6.86 -72.81 -7.14
CA GLY A 15 5.77 -71.99 -7.70
C GLY A 15 5.05 -71.14 -6.65
N ARG A 16 4.91 -71.63 -5.41
CA ARG A 16 4.37 -70.85 -4.29
C ARG A 16 5.33 -69.75 -3.86
N ASP A 17 6.62 -70.06 -3.75
CA ASP A 17 7.64 -69.08 -3.34
C ASP A 17 7.79 -67.97 -4.39
N VAL A 18 7.80 -68.31 -5.69
CA VAL A 18 7.84 -67.32 -6.78
C VAL A 18 6.61 -66.41 -6.78
N LYS A 19 5.40 -66.97 -6.60
CA LYS A 19 4.19 -66.17 -6.46
C LYS A 19 4.24 -65.24 -5.25
N ARG A 20 4.81 -65.72 -4.14
CA ARG A 20 5.01 -64.93 -2.93
C ARG A 20 6.01 -63.79 -3.16
N PHE A 21 7.10 -64.02 -3.90
CA PHE A 21 8.01 -62.95 -4.32
C PHE A 21 7.33 -61.89 -5.20
N GLU A 22 6.41 -62.29 -6.08
CA GLU A 22 5.61 -61.34 -6.89
C GLU A 22 4.61 -60.52 -6.06
N THR A 23 4.16 -61.04 -4.91
CA THR A 23 3.17 -60.36 -4.05
C THR A 23 3.79 -59.58 -2.88
N ASP A 24 4.96 -60.01 -2.37
CA ASP A 24 5.63 -59.39 -1.21
C ASP A 24 6.52 -58.20 -1.60
N TYR A 25 6.89 -58.03 -2.88
CA TYR A 25 7.55 -56.82 -3.36
C TYR A 25 6.51 -55.76 -3.73
N THR A 26 6.48 -54.68 -2.93
CA THR A 26 5.79 -53.42 -3.24
C THR A 26 5.96 -53.03 -4.70
N SER A 27 4.86 -52.61 -5.33
CA SER A 27 4.83 -52.26 -6.74
C SER A 27 5.89 -51.19 -7.08
N LYS A 28 6.43 -51.19 -8.32
CA LYS A 28 7.43 -50.21 -8.77
C LYS A 28 7.02 -48.75 -8.48
N ALA A 29 5.71 -48.47 -8.52
CA ALA A 29 5.15 -47.16 -8.18
C ALA A 29 5.27 -46.78 -6.69
N GLU A 30 5.20 -47.75 -5.77
CA GLU A 30 5.43 -47.54 -4.33
C GLU A 30 6.91 -47.37 -3.99
N LEU A 31 7.80 -47.96 -4.80
CA LEU A 31 9.25 -47.77 -4.73
C LEU A 31 9.67 -46.38 -5.21
N GLU A 32 9.04 -45.86 -6.27
CA GLU A 32 9.35 -44.54 -6.84
C GLU A 32 8.79 -43.36 -6.03
N THR A 33 7.80 -43.59 -5.16
CA THR A 33 7.13 -42.54 -4.34
C THR A 33 7.68 -42.40 -2.91
N LYS A 34 8.64 -43.25 -2.53
CA LYS A 34 9.31 -43.22 -1.22
C LYS A 34 10.78 -42.88 -1.42
N ASP A 35 11.24 -41.86 -0.74
CA ASP A 35 12.67 -41.58 -0.64
C ASP A 35 13.31 -42.61 0.31
N TYR A 36 14.10 -43.53 -0.23
CA TYR A 36 14.72 -44.64 0.52
C TYR A 36 15.82 -44.19 1.50
N ILE A 37 16.22 -42.91 1.46
CA ILE A 37 17.22 -42.36 2.38
C ILE A 37 16.57 -42.00 3.73
N GLU A 38 15.34 -41.47 3.74
CA GLU A 38 14.62 -41.10 4.97
C GLU A 38 13.36 -41.94 5.25
N GLY A 39 12.93 -42.80 4.31
CA GLY A 39 11.72 -43.61 4.42
C GLY A 39 10.41 -42.82 4.33
N LYS A 40 10.48 -41.56 3.88
CA LYS A 40 9.32 -40.66 3.74
C LYS A 40 8.77 -40.70 2.33
N THR A 41 7.45 -40.60 2.20
CA THR A 41 6.81 -40.42 0.89
C THR A 41 6.98 -38.99 0.38
N ASP A 42 6.92 -38.77 -0.93
CA ASP A 42 6.96 -37.43 -1.53
C ASP A 42 5.96 -36.46 -0.89
N TYR A 43 4.77 -36.97 -0.53
CA TYR A 43 3.75 -36.21 0.19
C TYR A 43 4.23 -35.73 1.58
N GLN A 44 4.95 -36.57 2.31
CA GLN A 44 5.48 -36.20 3.64
C GLN A 44 6.59 -35.16 3.52
N ILE A 45 7.42 -35.24 2.49
CA ILE A 45 8.46 -34.25 2.18
C ILE A 45 7.81 -32.90 1.84
N LEU A 46 6.84 -32.91 0.91
CA LEU A 46 6.12 -31.70 0.52
C LEU A 46 5.38 -31.06 1.71
N LYS A 47 4.73 -31.87 2.54
CA LYS A 47 4.05 -31.39 3.75
C LYS A 47 5.03 -30.69 4.70
N HIS A 48 6.19 -31.29 4.95
CA HIS A 48 7.23 -30.68 5.79
C HIS A 48 7.74 -29.37 5.20
N GLN A 49 7.98 -29.30 3.89
CA GLN A 49 8.41 -28.07 3.22
C GLN A 49 7.38 -26.95 3.34
N VAL A 50 6.08 -27.27 3.19
CA VAL A 50 4.99 -26.29 3.36
C VAL A 50 4.91 -25.81 4.81
N GLU A 51 5.06 -26.70 5.79
CA GLU A 51 5.08 -26.34 7.21
C GLU A 51 6.26 -25.40 7.53
N GLU A 52 7.45 -25.69 7.02
CA GLU A 52 8.63 -24.82 7.19
C GLU A 52 8.45 -23.46 6.50
N LEU A 53 7.92 -23.44 5.28
CA LEU A 53 7.63 -22.19 4.57
C LEU A 53 6.60 -21.33 5.33
N THR A 54 5.61 -21.97 5.95
CA THR A 54 4.61 -21.29 6.78
C THR A 54 5.25 -20.66 8.02
N LYS A 55 6.18 -21.38 8.68
CA LYS A 55 6.96 -20.84 9.80
C LYS A 55 7.81 -19.65 9.36
N GLN A 56 8.53 -19.77 8.24
CA GLN A 56 9.36 -18.69 7.70
C GLN A 56 8.54 -17.44 7.37
N ASN A 57 7.37 -17.60 6.73
CA ASN A 57 6.47 -16.48 6.43
C ASN A 57 5.98 -15.79 7.70
N LYS A 58 5.65 -16.55 8.75
CA LYS A 58 5.23 -15.99 10.03
C LYS A 58 6.36 -15.16 10.67
N VAL A 59 7.58 -15.70 10.70
CA VAL A 59 8.76 -14.97 11.21
C VAL A 59 9.03 -13.70 10.40
N LEU A 60 8.89 -13.76 9.06
CA LEU A 60 9.07 -12.59 8.20
C LEU A 60 8.02 -11.50 8.50
N GLN A 61 6.75 -11.88 8.71
CA GLN A 61 5.71 -10.92 9.09
C GLN A 61 5.98 -10.28 10.46
N GLU A 62 6.43 -11.07 11.43
CA GLU A 62 6.83 -10.57 12.76
C GLU A 62 8.01 -9.60 12.66
N GLN A 63 9.02 -9.91 11.85
CA GLN A 63 10.16 -9.03 11.59
C GLN A 63 9.74 -7.74 10.88
N LEU A 64 8.87 -7.81 9.87
CA LEU A 64 8.34 -6.64 9.17
C LEU A 64 7.52 -5.73 10.11
N ALA A 65 6.78 -6.31 11.06
CA ALA A 65 6.05 -5.54 12.07
C ALA A 65 6.98 -4.79 13.04
N LEU A 66 8.20 -5.28 13.26
CA LEU A 66 9.22 -4.62 14.08
C LEU A 66 9.91 -3.47 13.34
N VAL A 67 10.01 -3.55 12.00
CA VAL A 67 10.52 -2.47 11.16
C VAL A 67 9.46 -1.38 11.05
N LYS A 68 9.44 -0.46 12.02
CA LYS A 68 8.60 0.73 11.92
C LYS A 68 9.11 1.59 10.76
N PRO A 69 8.26 1.93 9.77
CA PRO A 69 8.66 2.86 8.73
C PRO A 69 9.07 4.18 9.39
N ALA A 70 10.10 4.83 8.83
CA ALA A 70 10.53 6.13 9.30
C ALA A 70 9.32 7.09 9.31
N PRO A 71 9.17 7.94 10.35
CA PRO A 71 8.07 8.89 10.40
C PRO A 71 8.05 9.75 9.13
N ARG A 72 6.95 9.68 8.39
CA ARG A 72 6.76 10.52 7.20
C ARG A 72 6.64 11.98 7.63
N ARG A 73 7.36 12.85 6.92
CA ARG A 73 7.41 14.30 7.18
C ARG A 73 6.63 15.05 6.11
N ALA A 74 6.44 16.35 6.33
CA ALA A 74 5.92 17.25 5.30
C ALA A 74 6.77 17.16 4.02
N PRO A 75 6.16 17.31 2.83
CA PRO A 75 6.83 17.06 1.56
C PRO A 75 7.82 18.17 1.20
N MET A 76 8.92 17.85 0.53
CA MET A 76 9.93 18.82 0.07
C MET A 76 10.06 18.87 -1.45
N ALA A 77 9.55 17.86 -2.15
CA ALA A 77 9.54 17.80 -3.61
C ALA A 77 8.29 17.12 -4.13
N TYR A 78 8.00 17.30 -5.41
CA TYR A 78 6.93 16.59 -6.10
C TYR A 78 7.32 16.25 -7.55
N THR A 79 6.63 15.27 -8.10
CA THR A 79 6.59 14.98 -9.53
C THR A 79 5.14 14.97 -10.00
N ILE A 80 4.91 15.31 -11.28
CA ILE A 80 3.61 15.19 -11.92
C ILE A 80 3.60 13.88 -12.68
N ASP A 81 2.76 12.94 -12.24
CA ASP A 81 2.57 11.67 -12.93
C ASP A 81 1.47 11.80 -13.98
N LEU A 82 1.90 11.80 -15.23
CA LEU A 82 1.03 11.87 -16.41
C LEU A 82 0.53 10.50 -16.87
N ASN A 83 1.06 9.41 -16.31
CA ASN A 83 0.66 8.04 -16.67
C ASN A 83 -0.52 7.55 -15.82
N SER A 84 -0.76 8.19 -14.67
CA SER A 84 -1.97 7.99 -13.87
C SER A 84 -3.22 8.51 -14.60
N THR A 85 -4.36 7.86 -14.37
CA THR A 85 -5.67 8.28 -14.89
C THR A 85 -6.65 8.50 -13.73
N PRO A 86 -6.97 9.76 -13.37
CA PRO A 86 -6.45 11.01 -13.93
C PRO A 86 -4.98 11.29 -13.53
N PRO A 87 -4.27 12.19 -14.24
CA PRO A 87 -2.96 12.67 -13.82
C PRO A 87 -3.00 13.29 -12.42
N LEU A 88 -1.94 13.09 -11.64
CA LEU A 88 -1.84 13.54 -10.26
C LEU A 88 -0.40 13.90 -9.89
N ALA A 89 -0.21 14.60 -8.77
CA ALA A 89 1.14 14.87 -8.26
C ALA A 89 1.51 13.88 -7.16
N TRP A 90 2.72 13.32 -7.22
CA TRP A 90 3.31 12.53 -6.14
C TRP A 90 4.35 13.36 -5.41
N PHE A 91 4.25 13.39 -4.09
CA PHE A 91 5.23 14.01 -3.22
C PHE A 91 6.28 13.00 -2.75
N ASP A 92 7.47 13.51 -2.41
CA ASP A 92 8.59 12.72 -1.87
C ASP A 92 8.28 12.03 -0.53
N ASN A 93 7.26 12.49 0.20
CA ASN A 93 6.74 11.83 1.40
C ASN A 93 5.75 10.68 1.12
N GLY A 94 5.57 10.31 -0.15
CA GLY A 94 4.68 9.24 -0.59
C GLY A 94 3.19 9.58 -0.61
N CYS A 95 2.82 10.84 -0.34
CA CYS A 95 1.45 11.31 -0.53
C CYS A 95 1.20 11.66 -2.00
N GLY A 96 -0.04 11.49 -2.46
CA GLY A 96 -0.49 11.94 -3.79
C GLY A 96 -1.49 13.09 -3.68
N LEU A 97 -1.55 13.96 -4.68
CA LEU A 97 -2.57 15.00 -4.84
C LEU A 97 -3.30 14.85 -6.16
N ASP A 98 -4.58 14.53 -6.08
CA ASP A 98 -5.51 14.53 -7.22
C ASP A 98 -6.25 15.85 -7.29
N VAL A 99 -6.21 16.47 -8.47
CA VAL A 99 -6.90 17.73 -8.80
C VAL A 99 -7.95 17.54 -9.90
N GLY A 100 -8.47 16.32 -10.06
CA GLY A 100 -9.52 16.00 -11.03
C GLY A 100 -9.03 16.05 -12.49
N GLY A 101 -7.76 15.70 -12.73
CA GLY A 101 -7.15 15.68 -14.06
C GLY A 101 -6.83 17.04 -14.69
N ASN A 102 -7.01 18.15 -13.94
CA ASN A 102 -6.69 19.47 -14.44
C ASN A 102 -5.17 19.75 -14.41
N LEU A 103 -4.53 19.59 -15.57
CA LEU A 103 -3.08 19.78 -15.73
C LEU A 103 -2.59 21.20 -15.39
N ALA A 104 -3.44 22.23 -15.51
CA ALA A 104 -3.08 23.59 -15.11
C ALA A 104 -3.00 23.74 -13.58
N LEU A 105 -3.86 23.03 -12.84
CA LEU A 105 -3.79 22.97 -11.38
C LEU A 105 -2.59 22.14 -10.90
N LEU A 106 -2.17 21.13 -11.66
CA LEU A 106 -0.89 20.44 -11.41
C LEU A 106 0.34 21.29 -11.81
N GLY A 107 0.13 22.41 -12.50
CA GLY A 107 1.21 23.28 -12.95
C GLY A 107 2.08 22.69 -14.07
N LYS A 108 1.54 21.77 -14.89
CA LYS A 108 2.28 21.22 -16.03
C LYS A 108 2.73 22.35 -16.97
N ASP A 109 3.99 22.30 -17.40
CA ASP A 109 4.64 23.27 -18.30
C ASP A 109 4.58 24.74 -17.83
N ARG A 110 4.37 24.99 -16.52
CA ARG A 110 4.32 26.35 -15.96
C ARG A 110 5.58 26.70 -15.19
N LEU A 111 5.88 28.00 -15.15
CA LEU A 111 6.96 28.57 -14.34
C LEU A 111 6.77 28.23 -12.86
N LYS A 112 7.82 27.70 -12.22
CA LYS A 112 7.85 27.36 -10.79
C LYS A 112 8.43 28.53 -10.00
N LEU A 113 7.55 29.42 -9.58
CA LEU A 113 7.93 30.55 -8.72
C LEU A 113 8.26 30.05 -7.31
N TRP A 114 9.39 30.50 -6.77
CA TRP A 114 9.86 30.25 -5.39
C TRP A 114 9.87 31.55 -4.57
N ASP A 115 8.84 32.37 -4.75
CA ASP A 115 8.67 33.66 -4.09
C ASP A 115 7.68 33.56 -2.91
N THR A 116 7.25 34.70 -2.35
CA THR A 116 6.23 34.79 -1.30
C THR A 116 4.85 35.22 -1.82
N ASN A 117 4.65 35.27 -3.15
CA ASN A 117 3.41 35.73 -3.76
C ASN A 117 2.26 34.76 -3.50
N THR A 118 1.04 35.29 -3.46
CA THR A 118 -0.17 34.50 -3.22
C THR A 118 -0.33 33.40 -4.28
N PRO A 119 -0.52 32.13 -3.87
CA PRO A 119 -0.74 31.05 -4.81
C PRO A 119 -2.11 31.21 -5.51
N GLY A 120 -2.16 30.82 -6.78
CA GLY A 120 -3.40 30.82 -7.57
C GLY A 120 -3.54 29.62 -8.49
N TRP A 121 -2.43 29.20 -9.10
CA TRP A 121 -2.30 27.98 -9.90
C TRP A 121 -1.18 27.11 -9.34
N ASP A 122 -0.97 25.92 -9.91
CA ASP A 122 0.14 25.03 -9.54
C ASP A 122 0.12 24.66 -8.05
N PHE A 123 -0.91 23.90 -7.68
CA PHE A 123 -1.18 23.49 -6.31
C PHE A 123 -0.02 22.71 -5.69
N PRO A 124 0.64 21.76 -6.40
CA PRO A 124 1.80 21.07 -5.86
C PRO A 124 2.93 22.03 -5.47
N ASN A 125 3.24 23.03 -6.31
CA ASN A 125 4.26 24.03 -5.98
C ASN A 125 3.86 24.91 -4.78
N ALA A 126 2.59 25.34 -4.71
CA ALA A 126 2.08 26.09 -3.57
C ALA A 126 2.18 25.29 -2.25
N ILE A 127 1.91 23.99 -2.31
CA ILE A 127 2.07 23.07 -1.18
C ILE A 127 3.53 22.97 -0.75
N ILE A 128 4.48 22.79 -1.68
CA ILE A 128 5.90 22.73 -1.33
C ILE A 128 6.39 24.05 -0.74
N ARG A 129 6.00 25.20 -1.31
CA ARG A 129 6.32 26.52 -0.74
C ARG A 129 5.78 26.69 0.68
N THR A 130 4.63 26.11 0.97
CA THR A 130 4.05 26.12 2.33
C THR A 130 4.85 25.22 3.26
N SER A 131 5.20 24.02 2.81
CA SER A 131 6.00 23.05 3.56
C SER A 131 7.38 23.61 3.92
N MET A 132 8.01 24.34 2.99
CA MET A 132 9.30 24.99 3.18
C MET A 132 9.23 26.28 4.03
N GLY A 133 8.03 26.72 4.43
CA GLY A 133 7.83 27.96 5.17
C GLY A 133 8.04 29.24 4.33
N VAL A 134 8.11 29.13 3.00
CA VAL A 134 8.22 30.28 2.09
C VAL A 134 6.91 31.08 2.08
N ILE A 135 5.77 30.39 2.11
CA ILE A 135 4.46 31.00 2.33
C ILE A 135 3.83 30.45 3.61
N ASN A 136 3.20 31.34 4.37
CA ASN A 136 2.55 31.01 5.63
C ASN A 136 1.03 31.20 5.53
N VAL A 137 0.33 30.97 6.64
CA VAL A 137 -1.13 31.11 6.72
C VAL A 137 -1.58 32.51 6.27
N ASP A 138 -0.87 33.57 6.62
CA ASP A 138 -1.26 34.94 6.25
C ASP A 138 -1.18 35.22 4.74
N VAL A 139 -0.26 34.56 4.04
CA VAL A 139 -0.24 34.57 2.56
C VAL A 139 -1.44 33.79 2.02
N TRP A 140 -1.75 32.63 2.60
CA TRP A 140 -2.92 31.83 2.21
C TRP A 140 -4.25 32.54 2.43
N LYS A 141 -4.38 33.41 3.44
CA LYS A 141 -5.58 34.24 3.65
C LYS A 141 -5.91 35.16 2.47
N LYS A 142 -4.91 35.45 1.62
CA LYS A 142 -5.02 36.32 0.43
C LYS A 142 -5.06 35.53 -0.88
N ALA A 143 -5.02 34.20 -0.82
CA ALA A 143 -4.95 33.35 -2.01
C ALA A 143 -6.26 33.30 -2.78
N ASN A 144 -6.20 32.83 -4.03
CA ASN A 144 -7.40 32.50 -4.80
C ASN A 144 -7.85 31.07 -4.47
N PHE A 145 -9.13 30.91 -4.12
CA PHE A 145 -9.74 29.64 -3.73
C PHE A 145 -10.61 28.99 -4.83
N ASP A 146 -10.62 29.57 -6.04
CA ASP A 146 -11.52 29.21 -7.13
C ASP A 146 -11.55 27.71 -7.43
N TYR A 147 -10.36 27.10 -7.49
CA TYR A 147 -10.23 25.74 -7.95
C TYR A 147 -10.01 24.72 -6.83
N TRP A 148 -10.09 25.15 -5.57
CA TRP A 148 -9.94 24.29 -4.39
C TRP A 148 -11.24 23.53 -4.04
N GLY A 149 -11.85 22.90 -5.03
CA GLY A 149 -13.14 22.21 -4.88
C GLY A 149 -13.07 20.89 -4.10
N ASP A 150 -14.24 20.37 -3.72
CA ASP A 150 -14.37 19.13 -2.92
C ASP A 150 -13.86 17.86 -3.64
N TYR A 151 -13.67 17.93 -4.96
CA TYR A 151 -13.10 16.86 -5.77
C TYR A 151 -11.59 16.65 -5.55
N ILE A 152 -10.89 17.60 -4.94
CA ILE A 152 -9.46 17.46 -4.63
C ILE A 152 -9.29 16.39 -3.56
N LYS A 153 -8.33 15.48 -3.76
CA LYS A 153 -8.08 14.37 -2.84
C LYS A 153 -6.59 14.21 -2.56
N VAL A 154 -6.28 13.80 -1.33
CA VAL A 154 -4.93 13.39 -0.93
C VAL A 154 -4.91 11.86 -0.83
N PHE A 155 -4.00 11.23 -1.56
CA PHE A 155 -3.73 9.80 -1.47
C PHE A 155 -2.63 9.52 -0.44
N ASN A 156 -2.76 8.38 0.25
CA ASN A 156 -1.80 7.94 1.26
C ASN A 156 -1.43 9.05 2.25
N PRO A 157 -2.42 9.73 2.88
CA PRO A 157 -2.13 10.90 3.70
C PRO A 157 -1.31 10.52 4.95
N ILE A 158 -0.56 11.48 5.48
CA ILE A 158 0.15 11.33 6.77
C ILE A 158 -0.83 11.37 7.93
N LYS A 159 -1.86 12.23 7.84
CA LYS A 159 -2.91 12.39 8.84
C LYS A 159 -4.29 12.18 8.21
N SER A 160 -5.23 11.60 8.95
CA SER A 160 -6.54 11.28 8.38
C SER A 160 -7.39 12.54 8.22
N SER A 161 -8.11 12.67 7.10
CA SER A 161 -9.14 13.72 7.01
C SER A 161 -10.27 13.52 8.01
N ASP A 162 -10.47 12.29 8.50
CA ASP A 162 -11.59 11.94 9.37
C ASP A 162 -11.34 12.34 10.82
N ASP A 163 -10.14 12.81 11.15
CA ASP A 163 -9.78 13.33 12.48
C ASP A 163 -10.60 14.59 12.85
N TYR A 164 -11.13 15.31 11.85
CA TYR A 164 -11.81 16.59 12.03
C TYR A 164 -13.05 16.74 11.13
N ASP A 165 -14.00 17.56 11.60
CA ASP A 165 -14.99 18.23 10.77
C ASP A 165 -14.43 19.56 10.24
N TRP A 166 -14.38 19.67 8.91
CA TRP A 166 -13.83 20.81 8.18
C TRP A 166 -14.89 21.83 7.78
N THR A 167 -16.17 21.60 8.12
CA THR A 167 -17.30 22.42 7.67
C THR A 167 -17.10 23.90 7.99
N ASN A 168 -16.49 24.23 9.13
CA ASN A 168 -16.24 25.59 9.59
C ASN A 168 -14.78 26.07 9.37
N ALA A 169 -13.91 25.23 8.80
CA ALA A 169 -12.50 25.56 8.63
C ALA A 169 -12.32 26.65 7.55
N ARG A 170 -11.81 27.83 7.91
CA ARG A 170 -11.71 29.00 7.01
C ARG A 170 -10.42 29.79 7.20
N LEU A 171 -9.99 30.44 6.13
CA LEU A 171 -8.88 31.38 6.06
C LEU A 171 -9.35 32.85 6.05
N SER A 172 -10.62 33.11 5.70
CA SER A 172 -11.19 34.46 5.71
C SER A 172 -12.60 34.50 6.31
N GLU A 173 -13.02 35.69 6.75
CA GLU A 173 -14.36 35.93 7.29
C GLU A 173 -15.46 35.70 6.25
N GLN A 174 -16.62 35.27 6.73
CA GLN A 174 -17.79 35.05 5.87
C GLN A 174 -18.24 36.38 5.24
N GLY A 175 -18.59 36.35 3.95
CA GLY A 175 -19.00 37.55 3.19
C GLY A 175 -17.85 38.31 2.52
N SER A 176 -16.58 38.00 2.84
CA SER A 176 -15.41 38.55 2.14
C SER A 176 -15.28 38.08 0.68
N LEU A 177 -15.92 36.96 0.35
CA LEU A 177 -15.84 36.29 -0.95
C LEU A 177 -17.20 35.71 -1.34
N ALA A 178 -17.34 35.36 -2.63
CA ALA A 178 -18.47 34.57 -3.09
C ALA A 178 -18.56 33.24 -2.31
N ALA A 179 -19.79 32.83 -1.95
CA ALA A 179 -20.02 31.71 -1.02
C ALA A 179 -19.31 30.41 -1.43
N TRP A 180 -19.28 30.09 -2.72
CA TRP A 180 -18.60 28.90 -3.23
C TRP A 180 -17.06 28.97 -3.06
N ARG A 181 -16.45 30.14 -3.28
CA ARG A 181 -15.00 30.37 -3.02
C ARG A 181 -14.69 30.26 -1.53
N TRP A 182 -15.58 30.82 -0.71
CA TRP A 182 -15.45 30.76 0.74
C TRP A 182 -15.53 29.30 1.25
N ASN A 183 -16.42 28.49 0.67
CA ASN A 183 -16.55 27.07 0.99
C ASN A 183 -15.32 26.24 0.59
N ASN A 184 -14.63 26.58 -0.50
CA ASN A 184 -13.45 25.87 -0.97
C ASN A 184 -12.24 25.96 -0.01
N GLN A 185 -12.20 26.97 0.87
CA GLN A 185 -11.07 27.19 1.79
C GLN A 185 -10.81 25.99 2.70
N LYS A 186 -11.87 25.27 3.11
CA LYS A 186 -11.77 24.07 3.94
C LYS A 186 -10.84 23.02 3.33
N ASN A 187 -10.82 22.93 2.00
CA ASN A 187 -10.06 21.90 1.28
C ASN A 187 -8.56 22.17 1.35
N ILE A 188 -8.12 23.43 1.36
CA ILE A 188 -6.71 23.77 1.57
C ILE A 188 -6.27 23.36 2.96
N ILE A 189 -7.05 23.74 3.97
CA ILE A 189 -6.75 23.44 5.38
C ILE A 189 -6.65 21.93 5.59
N ARG A 190 -7.63 21.19 5.07
CA ARG A 190 -7.62 19.72 5.08
C ARG A 190 -6.39 19.15 4.36
N VAL A 191 -6.08 19.62 3.15
CA VAL A 191 -4.93 19.13 2.37
C VAL A 191 -3.60 19.38 3.10
N MET A 192 -3.38 20.59 3.63
CA MET A 192 -2.16 20.90 4.38
C MET A 192 -2.02 20.04 5.63
N TYR A 193 -3.12 19.74 6.33
CA TYR A 193 -3.12 18.82 7.45
C TYR A 193 -2.80 17.37 7.05
N GLN A 194 -3.47 16.86 6.02
CA GLN A 194 -3.27 15.51 5.50
C GLN A 194 -1.83 15.26 5.04
N LEU A 195 -1.19 16.28 4.47
CA LEU A 195 0.21 16.24 4.05
C LEU A 195 1.20 16.48 5.19
N GLY A 196 0.73 16.68 6.42
CA GLY A 196 1.57 16.86 7.60
C GLY A 196 2.23 18.24 7.70
N ILE A 197 1.82 19.22 6.89
CA ILE A 197 2.36 20.60 6.88
C ILE A 197 1.76 21.40 8.03
N TRP A 198 0.44 21.34 8.21
CA TRP A 198 -0.25 21.96 9.34
C TRP A 198 -0.55 20.93 10.43
N ASP A 199 -0.39 21.34 11.68
CA ASP A 199 -0.69 20.53 12.86
C ASP A 199 -2.12 20.77 13.37
N ALA A 200 -2.50 20.01 14.40
CA ALA A 200 -3.81 20.10 15.05
C ALA A 200 -4.11 21.54 15.49
N LYS A 201 -3.14 22.18 16.17
CA LYS A 201 -3.29 23.55 16.67
C LYS A 201 -3.56 24.55 15.55
N ASN A 202 -2.83 24.45 14.44
CA ASN A 202 -3.03 25.31 13.29
C ASN A 202 -4.43 25.14 12.71
N VAL A 203 -4.89 23.90 12.45
CA VAL A 203 -6.21 23.70 11.83
C VAL A 203 -7.38 24.00 12.76
N GLU A 204 -7.24 23.73 14.05
CA GLU A 204 -8.24 24.07 15.07
C GLU A 204 -8.39 25.59 15.19
N SER A 205 -7.28 26.35 15.15
CA SER A 205 -7.33 27.82 15.13
C SER A 205 -7.99 28.40 13.87
N LEU A 206 -8.07 27.60 12.80
CA LEU A 206 -8.75 27.94 11.56
C LEU A 206 -10.20 27.44 11.52
N GLY A 207 -10.71 26.84 12.61
CA GLY A 207 -12.11 26.42 12.74
C GLY A 207 -12.39 24.96 12.39
N ALA A 208 -11.36 24.11 12.22
CA ALA A 208 -11.57 22.67 12.19
C ALA A 208 -11.97 22.15 13.58
N LEU A 209 -12.97 21.27 13.66
CA LEU A 209 -13.48 20.73 14.91
C LEU A 209 -13.14 19.25 15.03
N LYS A 210 -12.49 18.85 16.13
CA LYS A 210 -12.10 17.45 16.33
C LYS A 210 -13.34 16.56 16.42
N ARG A 211 -13.29 15.38 15.80
CA ARG A 211 -14.35 14.36 15.88
C ARG A 211 -14.14 13.39 17.03
#